data_AF-A0A9J6RHH8-F1
#
_entry.id   AF-A0A9J6RHH8-F1
#
_cell.length_a   1.000
_cell.length_b   1.000
_cell.length_c   1.000
_cell.angle_alpha   90.00
_cell.angle_beta   90.00
_cell.angle_gamma   90.00
#
_symmetry.space_group_name_H-M   'P 1'
#
loop_
_entity.id
_entity.type
_entity.pdbx_description
1 polymer ?
#
loop_
_entity_poly.entity_id
_entity_poly.type
_entity_poly.pdbx_seq_one_letter_code
_entity_poly.pdbx_strand_id
1 'polypeptide(L)'
;MNHRKLNTNDFETCENDIYHSWEKSKQLERMIISSSNQNKWTDVLSNCQTRTMQLLLHFKKYPIGPETAYFYQHNLSEHLRNEKIIEQIRRKATKQILQLVK
;
A
#
# COMPACT_ATOMS: atom_id res chain seq x y z
N MET A 1 -20.70 -11.86 36.43
CA MET A 1 -20.83 -11.27 35.08
C MET A 1 -20.11 -9.92 35.08
N ASN A 2 -18.90 -9.85 34.53
CA ASN A 2 -18.13 -8.61 34.45
C ASN A 2 -18.49 -7.90 33.14
N HIS A 3 -19.26 -6.81 33.23
CA HIS A 3 -19.45 -5.89 32.12
C HIS A 3 -18.16 -5.09 31.93
N ARG A 4 -17.29 -5.56 31.02
CA ARG A 4 -16.14 -4.81 30.53
C ARG A 4 -16.68 -3.59 29.79
N LYS A 5 -16.63 -2.42 30.44
CA LYS A 5 -16.93 -1.13 29.80
C LYS A 5 -15.94 -0.96 28.64
N LEU A 6 -16.42 -1.09 27.40
CA LEU A 6 -15.65 -0.75 26.20
C LEU A 6 -15.38 0.76 26.26
N ASN A 7 -14.10 1.10 26.41
CA ASN A 7 -13.65 2.46 26.52
C ASN A 7 -13.66 3.07 25.10
N THR A 8 -14.34 4.19 24.91
CA THR A 8 -14.48 4.86 23.60
C THR A 8 -13.14 5.29 22.99
N ASN A 9 -12.08 5.37 23.80
CA ASN A 9 -10.72 5.71 23.35
C ASN A 9 -10.03 4.61 22.52
N ASP A 10 -10.48 3.35 22.62
CA ASP A 10 -9.88 2.23 21.88
C ASP A 10 -10.32 2.21 20.40
N PHE A 11 -11.46 2.83 20.08
CA PHE A 11 -11.98 2.92 18.71
C PHE A 11 -11.29 4.04 17.91
N GLU A 12 -11.04 5.21 18.50
CA GLU A 12 -10.35 6.35 17.85
C GLU A 12 -8.89 6.06 17.51
N THR A 13 -8.22 5.24 18.32
CA THR A 13 -6.81 4.88 18.09
C THR A 13 -6.66 3.87 16.95
N CYS A 14 -7.56 2.89 16.83
CA CYS A 14 -7.53 1.89 15.77
C CYS A 14 -7.80 2.50 14.38
N GLU A 15 -8.73 3.46 14.30
CA GLU A 15 -9.08 4.12 13.04
C GLU A 15 -7.89 4.92 12.49
N ASN A 16 -7.24 5.75 13.29
CA ASN A 16 -6.05 6.50 12.86
C ASN A 16 -4.90 5.59 12.39
N ASP A 17 -4.77 4.42 13.01
CA ASP A 17 -3.69 3.46 12.79
C ASP A 17 -3.77 2.76 11.41
N ILE A 18 -4.99 2.37 10.98
CA ILE A 18 -5.20 1.76 9.66
C ILE A 18 -4.93 2.77 8.54
N TYR A 19 -5.37 4.02 8.69
CA TYR A 19 -5.09 5.10 7.73
C TYR A 19 -3.58 5.36 7.62
N HIS A 20 -2.85 5.45 8.74
CA HIS A 20 -1.39 5.63 8.72
C HIS A 20 -0.67 4.48 8.03
N SER A 21 -1.08 3.25 8.30
CA SER A 21 -0.50 2.06 7.67
C SER A 21 -0.74 2.06 6.15
N TRP A 22 -1.92 2.48 5.71
CA TRP A 22 -2.27 2.58 4.29
C TRP A 22 -1.56 3.73 3.58
N GLU A 23 -1.40 4.87 4.25
CA GLU A 23 -0.73 6.04 3.67
C GLU A 23 0.74 5.73 3.33
N LYS A 24 1.41 4.85 4.09
CA LYS A 24 2.73 4.34 3.73
C LYS A 24 2.73 3.62 2.37
N SER A 25 1.70 2.83 2.08
CA SER A 25 1.53 2.21 0.77
C SER A 25 1.35 3.28 -0.31
N LYS A 26 0.47 4.28 -0.08
CA LYS A 26 0.26 5.39 -1.02
C LYS A 26 1.53 6.21 -1.27
N GLN A 27 2.35 6.45 -0.25
CA GLN A 27 3.65 7.11 -0.40
C GLN A 27 4.57 6.32 -1.34
N LEU A 28 4.64 5.00 -1.18
CA LEU A 28 5.43 4.14 -2.06
C LEU A 28 4.89 4.15 -3.51
N GLU A 29 3.56 4.21 -3.71
CA GLU A 29 2.96 4.39 -5.04
C GLU A 29 3.44 5.69 -5.70
N ARG A 30 3.43 6.80 -4.96
CA ARG A 30 3.93 8.10 -5.45
C ARG A 30 5.42 8.05 -5.76
N MET A 31 6.22 7.35 -4.95
CA MET A 31 7.65 7.14 -5.21
C MET A 31 7.89 6.31 -6.48
N ILE A 32 7.12 5.23 -6.70
CA ILE A 32 7.20 4.42 -7.92
C ILE A 32 6.94 5.27 -9.16
N ILE A 33 5.88 6.08 -9.14
CA ILE A 33 5.52 6.96 -10.26
C ILE A 33 6.60 8.02 -10.48
N SER A 34 7.07 8.67 -9.41
CA SER A 34 8.12 9.70 -9.48
C SER A 34 9.44 9.14 -10.03
N SER A 35 9.90 7.99 -9.52
CA SER A 35 11.10 7.31 -10.01
C SER A 35 10.95 6.88 -11.47
N SER A 36 9.77 6.43 -11.89
CA SER A 36 9.48 6.09 -13.29
C SER A 36 9.58 7.31 -14.21
N ASN A 37 9.06 8.46 -13.79
CA ASN A 37 9.16 9.70 -14.57
C ASN A 37 10.61 10.21 -14.68
N GLN A 38 11.45 9.87 -13.71
CA GLN A 38 12.88 10.19 -13.70
C GLN A 38 13.77 9.11 -14.34
N ASN A 39 13.18 8.06 -14.92
CA ASN A 39 13.88 6.89 -15.47
C ASN A 39 14.80 6.17 -14.45
N LYS A 40 14.53 6.30 -13.15
CA LYS A 40 15.27 5.63 -12.07
C LYS A 40 14.75 4.20 -11.89
N TRP A 41 15.06 3.32 -12.84
CA TRP A 41 14.44 1.99 -12.93
C TRP A 41 14.75 1.06 -11.76
N THR A 42 15.96 1.14 -11.20
CA THR A 42 16.34 0.37 -10.01
C THR A 42 15.49 0.77 -8.80
N ASP A 43 15.29 2.08 -8.61
CA ASP A 43 14.44 2.62 -7.55
C ASP A 43 12.98 2.20 -7.74
N VAL A 44 12.48 2.17 -8.99
CA VAL A 44 11.14 1.67 -9.30
C VAL A 44 10.96 0.24 -8.79
N LEU A 45 11.89 -0.67 -9.08
CA LEU A 45 11.78 -2.07 -8.67
C LEU A 45 11.92 -2.22 -7.14
N SER A 46 12.85 -1.49 -6.52
CA SER A 46 13.04 -1.49 -5.07
C SER A 46 11.78 -0.98 -4.33
N ASN A 47 11.18 0.11 -4.81
CA ASN A 47 9.95 0.65 -4.26
C ASN A 47 8.75 -0.29 -4.48
N CYS A 48 8.67 -0.98 -5.62
CA CYS A 48 7.63 -2.00 -5.86
C CYS A 48 7.72 -3.18 -4.86
N GLN A 49 8.94 -3.66 -4.59
CA GLN A 49 9.16 -4.71 -3.60
C GLN A 49 8.78 -4.23 -2.20
N THR A 50 9.23 -3.04 -1.81
CA THR A 50 8.90 -2.43 -0.52
C THR A 50 7.40 -2.24 -0.35
N ARG A 51 6.70 -1.76 -1.38
CA ARG A 51 5.24 -1.62 -1.39
C ARG A 51 4.53 -2.95 -1.18
N THR A 52 4.99 -4.00 -1.85
CA THR A 52 4.41 -5.35 -1.70
C THR A 52 4.51 -5.81 -0.25
N MET A 53 5.68 -5.66 0.37
CA MET A 53 5.88 -6.01 1.78
C MET A 53 4.99 -5.18 2.71
N GLN A 54 4.89 -3.87 2.48
CA GLN A 54 4.05 -2.98 3.28
C GLN A 54 2.56 -3.35 3.19
N LEU A 55 2.06 -3.72 2.01
CA LEU A 55 0.68 -4.18 1.84
C LEU A 55 0.44 -5.50 2.56
N LEU A 56 1.37 -6.45 2.49
CA LEU A 56 1.27 -7.71 3.24
C LEU A 56 1.21 -7.46 4.75
N LEU A 57 2.05 -6.55 5.27
CA LEU A 57 2.02 -6.16 6.68
C LEU A 57 0.72 -5.46 7.06
N HIS A 58 0.21 -4.59 6.18
CA HIS A 58 -1.07 -3.89 6.38
C HIS A 58 -2.22 -4.88 6.51
N PHE A 59 -2.40 -5.77 5.54
CA PHE A 59 -3.50 -6.74 5.56
C PHE A 59 -3.35 -7.81 6.65
N LYS A 60 -2.11 -8.10 7.09
CA LYS A 60 -1.88 -8.96 8.27
C LYS A 60 -2.33 -8.27 9.57
N LYS A 61 -2.08 -6.98 9.74
CA LYS A 61 -2.47 -6.21 10.94
C LYS A 61 -3.95 -5.82 10.91
N TYR A 62 -4.48 -5.49 9.74
CA TYR A 62 -5.85 -5.02 9.52
C TYR A 62 -6.53 -5.91 8.47
N PRO A 63 -6.93 -7.15 8.82
CA PRO A 63 -7.59 -8.03 7.87
C PRO A 63 -8.90 -7.41 7.37
N ILE A 64 -9.32 -7.79 6.18
CA ILE A 64 -10.61 -7.36 5.62
C ILE A 64 -11.71 -8.07 6.41
N GLY A 65 -12.53 -7.29 7.11
CA GLY A 65 -13.63 -7.81 7.94
C GLY A 65 -14.60 -6.69 8.34
N PRO A 66 -15.63 -7.00 9.14
CA PRO A 66 -16.65 -6.03 9.52
C PRO A 66 -16.08 -4.75 10.16
N GLU A 67 -15.02 -4.87 10.97
CA GLU A 67 -14.39 -3.72 11.64
C GLU A 67 -13.61 -2.81 10.69
N THR A 68 -13.10 -3.34 9.58
CA THR A 68 -12.32 -2.59 8.58
C THR A 68 -13.09 -2.32 7.29
N ALA A 69 -14.33 -2.79 7.20
CA ALA A 69 -15.14 -2.73 5.99
C ALA A 69 -15.34 -1.30 5.50
N TYR A 70 -15.66 -0.37 6.41
CA TYR A 70 -15.85 1.04 6.07
C TYR A 70 -14.58 1.63 5.44
N PHE A 71 -13.41 1.39 6.05
CA PHE A 71 -12.13 1.85 5.53
C PHE A 71 -11.86 1.30 4.11
N TYR A 72 -11.99 -0.01 3.92
CA TYR A 72 -11.67 -0.63 2.62
C TYR A 72 -12.69 -0.29 1.53
N GLN A 73 -13.95 -0.07 1.87
CA GLN A 73 -14.97 0.38 0.93
C GLN A 73 -14.56 1.70 0.24
N HIS A 74 -13.92 2.61 0.97
CA HIS A 74 -13.49 3.90 0.43
C HIS A 74 -12.14 3.84 -0.29
N ASN A 75 -11.23 2.98 0.16
CA ASN A 75 -9.83 3.01 -0.28
C ASN A 75 -9.47 1.96 -1.33
N LEU A 76 -10.19 0.83 -1.38
CA LEU A 76 -9.76 -0.31 -2.20
C LEU A 76 -9.96 -0.07 -3.71
N SER A 77 -11.03 0.64 -4.10
CA SER A 77 -11.30 0.93 -5.51
C SER A 77 -10.22 1.82 -6.15
N GLU A 78 -9.72 2.82 -5.42
CA GLU A 78 -8.60 3.66 -5.86
C GLU A 78 -7.33 2.79 -6.00
N HIS A 79 -7.04 1.97 -4.99
CA HIS A 79 -5.88 1.10 -4.99
C HIS A 79 -5.86 0.10 -6.15
N LEU A 80 -6.99 -0.56 -6.45
CA LEU A 80 -7.09 -1.48 -7.58
C LEU A 80 -6.86 -0.80 -8.93
N ARG A 81 -7.21 0.48 -9.06
CA ARG A 81 -6.90 1.28 -10.25
C ARG A 81 -5.40 1.56 -10.34
N ASN A 82 -4.79 1.98 -9.24
CA ASN A 82 -3.35 2.26 -9.17
C ASN A 82 -2.51 1.00 -9.41
N GLU A 83 -3.00 -0.17 -8.99
CA GLU A 83 -2.29 -1.44 -9.19
C GLU A 83 -2.01 -1.72 -10.67
N LYS A 84 -2.98 -1.42 -11.56
CA LYS A 84 -2.78 -1.59 -13.01
C LYS A 84 -1.67 -0.67 -13.54
N ILE A 85 -1.61 0.57 -13.06
CA ILE A 85 -0.59 1.55 -13.46
C ILE A 85 0.79 1.11 -12.96
N ILE A 86 0.88 0.72 -11.68
CA ILE A 86 2.11 0.26 -11.06
C ILE A 86 2.64 -1.00 -11.75
N GLU A 87 1.75 -1.93 -12.11
CA GLU A 87 2.15 -3.13 -12.83
C GLU A 87 2.75 -2.83 -14.21
N GLN A 88 2.17 -1.88 -14.94
CA GLN A 88 2.72 -1.43 -16.22
C GLN A 88 4.11 -0.79 -16.04
N ILE A 89 4.26 0.07 -15.03
CA ILE A 89 5.54 0.70 -14.67
C ILE A 89 6.59 -0.36 -14.31
N ARG A 90 6.23 -1.35 -13.49
CA ARG A 90 7.11 -2.44 -13.07
C ARG A 90 7.61 -3.23 -14.27
N ARG A 91 6.72 -3.66 -15.17
CA ARG A 91 7.09 -4.38 -16.40
C ARG A 91 8.04 -3.56 -17.27
N LYS A 92 7.78 -2.25 -17.41
CA LYS A 92 8.66 -1.34 -18.15
C LYS A 92 10.05 -1.29 -17.51
N ALA A 93 10.14 -1.10 -16.19
CA ALA A 93 11.42 -1.04 -15.47
C ALA A 93 12.22 -2.35 -15.62
N THR A 94 11.58 -3.51 -15.49
CA THR A 94 12.23 -4.81 -15.71
C THR A 94 12.82 -4.91 -17.12
N LYS A 95 12.08 -4.51 -18.15
CA LYS A 95 12.58 -4.51 -19.54
C LYS A 95 13.78 -3.59 -19.71
N GLN A 96 13.75 -2.40 -19.11
CA GLN A 96 14.85 -1.43 -19.20
C GLN A 96 16.13 -1.97 -18.54
N ILE A 97 16.02 -2.55 -17.35
CA ILE A 97 17.18 -3.12 -16.65
C ILE A 97 17.77 -4.30 -17.44
N LEU A 98 16.95 -5.19 -17.97
CA LEU A 98 17.43 -6.31 -18.78
C LEU A 98 18.13 -5.88 -20.08
N GLN A 99 17.78 -4.72 -20.63
CA GLN A 99 18.48 -4.14 -21.79
C GLN A 99 19.87 -3.60 -21.44
N LEU A 100 20.09 -3.15 -20.20
CA LEU A 100 21.38 -2.63 -19.73
C LEU A 100 22.40 -3.72 -19.39
N VAL A 101 21.95 -4.96 -19.22
CA VAL A 101 22.79 -6.13 -18.88
C VAL A 101 23.28 -6.86 -20.16
N LYS A 102 22.85 -6.42 -21.34
CA LYS A 102 23.31 -6.94 -22.64
C LYS A 102 24.46 -6.12 -23.19
#